data_AF-A0AAD0LV08-F1
#
_entry.id   AF-A0AAD0LV08-F1
#
_cell.length_a   1.000
_cell.length_b   1.000
_cell.length_c   1.000
_cell.angle_alpha   90.00
_cell.angle_beta   90.00
_cell.angle_gamma   90.00
#
_symmetry.space_group_name_H-M   'P 1'
#
loop_
_entity.id
_entity.type
_entity.pdbx_description
1 polymer ?
#
loop_
_entity_poly.entity_id
_entity_poly.type
_entity_poly.pdbx_seq_one_letter_code
_entity_poly.pdbx_strand_id
1 'polypeptide(L)'
;MIKPLLVLLLSTAFASLGAHAEDQAVTSISPDRLAINGAEATLGLSQEWVHPKPKIERAVIVLHGRLRNAQTYLRSIERAANQSKERSKTLLIAPQFLDEKDIVAHHLPESILRWRQNSWMEGATATNPKPVSSFLVLDHILKRLSDSKLFPNLKEVVIAGHSGGAQVVQRYAMIGGKEDALLQREGVKLRYVIANPSSYAYFDAERPEPVTAQSCPDFDEWKYGLNKMPFYSGKEKPADIEKNYVKRDITYLMGELDTDRNHPALDKTCAAEAQGAYRLIRGQNYFNYLKKRHPEGLNQRLVIVPKVGHNGDGIFTSPEGQAVLFKPF
;
A
#
# COMPACT_ATOMS: atom_id res chain seq x y z
N MET A 1 34.87 33.67 48.71
CA MET A 1 35.32 32.40 48.12
C MET A 1 34.13 31.45 48.06
N ILE A 2 33.48 31.37 46.90
CA ILE A 2 32.22 30.64 46.67
C ILE A 2 32.57 29.33 45.97
N LYS A 3 32.21 28.18 46.56
CA LYS A 3 32.30 26.86 45.91
C LYS A 3 31.07 26.67 45.02
N PRO A 4 31.19 26.24 43.75
CA PRO A 4 30.03 25.96 42.93
C PRO A 4 29.53 24.52 43.12
N LEU A 5 28.21 24.39 43.15
CA LEU A 5 27.45 23.16 43.11
C LEU A 5 27.58 22.51 41.72
N LEU A 6 27.91 21.22 41.67
CA LEU A 6 27.91 20.43 40.44
C LEU A 6 26.50 19.88 40.20
N VAL A 7 25.78 20.44 39.22
CA VAL A 7 24.50 19.89 38.74
C VAL A 7 24.81 18.91 37.60
N LEU A 8 24.56 17.62 37.85
CA LEU A 8 24.66 16.56 36.85
C LEU A 8 23.40 16.60 35.97
N LEU A 9 23.51 17.12 34.74
CA LEU A 9 22.47 17.02 33.74
C LEU A 9 22.52 15.61 33.11
N LEU A 10 21.58 14.74 33.49
CA LEU A 10 21.28 13.53 32.71
C LEU A 10 20.57 13.95 31.41
N SER A 11 21.32 13.96 30.31
CA SER A 11 20.74 14.03 28.96
C SER A 11 20.23 12.65 28.56
N THR A 12 18.92 12.43 28.65
CA THR A 12 18.26 11.27 28.03
C THR A 12 18.20 11.46 26.52
N ALA A 13 19.03 10.72 25.80
CA ALA A 13 18.99 10.62 24.34
C ALA A 13 17.79 9.76 23.90
N PHE A 14 16.67 10.39 23.58
CA PHE A 14 15.58 9.78 22.79
C PHE A 14 15.73 10.21 21.32
N ALA A 15 16.73 9.66 20.63
CA ALA A 15 16.86 9.83 19.19
C ALA A 15 17.48 8.57 18.61
N SER A 16 16.63 7.63 18.12
CA SER A 16 16.98 6.66 17.05
C SER A 16 16.02 5.46 16.89
N LEU A 17 15.00 5.28 17.75
CA LEU A 17 14.12 4.09 17.71
C LEU A 17 13.44 3.83 16.36
N GLY A 18 13.12 4.87 15.58
CA GLY A 18 12.38 4.73 14.31
C GLY A 18 13.22 4.37 13.07
N ALA A 19 14.52 4.66 13.07
CA ALA A 19 15.43 4.28 11.99
C ALA A 19 16.03 2.88 12.24
N HIS A 20 16.29 2.53 13.49
CA HIS A 20 16.78 1.19 13.85
C HIS A 20 15.71 0.09 13.70
N ALA A 21 14.43 0.39 13.91
CA ALA A 21 13.36 -0.60 13.77
C ALA A 21 13.11 -1.06 12.33
N GLU A 22 13.51 -0.29 11.32
CA GLU A 22 13.38 -0.69 9.90
C GLU A 22 14.40 -1.70 9.45
N ASP A 23 15.61 -1.60 10.01
CA ASP A 23 16.68 -2.49 9.59
C ASP A 23 16.59 -3.86 10.27
N GLN A 24 15.67 -4.01 11.22
CA GLN A 24 15.40 -5.29 11.88
C GLN A 24 14.50 -6.20 11.05
N ALA A 25 14.66 -7.50 11.29
CA ALA A 25 13.70 -8.49 10.80
C ALA A 25 12.33 -8.25 11.46
N VAL A 26 11.27 -8.64 10.76
CA VAL A 26 9.90 -8.55 11.27
C VAL A 26 9.74 -9.33 12.58
N THR A 27 8.85 -8.88 13.46
CA THR A 27 8.60 -9.57 14.74
C THR A 27 7.73 -10.82 14.60
N SER A 28 7.02 -10.97 13.48
CA SER A 28 6.09 -12.08 13.24
C SER A 28 5.92 -12.36 11.75
N ILE A 29 5.77 -13.64 11.41
CA ILE A 29 5.44 -14.11 10.07
C ILE A 29 3.96 -14.47 10.00
N SER A 30 3.25 -14.02 8.97
CA SER A 30 1.86 -14.42 8.76
C SER A 30 1.78 -15.93 8.49
N PRO A 31 0.72 -16.61 8.96
CA PRO A 31 0.70 -18.07 8.98
C PRO A 31 0.38 -18.69 7.62
N ASP A 32 -0.34 -17.99 6.75
CA ASP A 32 -0.87 -18.56 5.50
C ASP A 32 0.13 -18.45 4.35
N ARG A 33 -0.05 -19.31 3.34
CA ARG A 33 0.77 -19.36 2.13
C ARG A 33 -0.11 -19.32 0.88
N LEU A 34 0.37 -18.63 -0.14
CA LEU A 34 -0.24 -18.57 -1.47
C LEU A 34 0.78 -19.05 -2.50
N ALA A 35 0.48 -20.16 -3.17
CA ALA A 35 1.34 -20.68 -4.22
C ALA A 35 1.33 -19.77 -5.45
N ILE A 36 2.51 -19.41 -5.93
CA ILE A 36 2.74 -18.56 -7.10
C ILE A 36 3.86 -19.18 -7.93
N ASN A 37 3.49 -19.87 -9.02
CA ASN A 37 4.44 -20.43 -10.00
C ASN A 37 5.57 -21.30 -9.38
N GLY A 38 5.23 -22.08 -8.35
CA GLY A 38 6.18 -22.92 -7.61
C GLY A 38 7.04 -22.19 -6.56
N ALA A 39 6.71 -20.93 -6.26
CA ALA A 39 7.15 -20.20 -5.07
C ALA A 39 5.94 -19.94 -4.15
N GLU A 40 6.16 -19.38 -2.96
CA GLU A 40 5.10 -19.12 -1.99
C GLU A 40 5.13 -17.68 -1.47
N ALA A 41 4.03 -16.94 -1.66
CA ALA A 41 3.80 -15.68 -0.97
C ALA A 41 3.29 -15.94 0.46
N THR A 42 3.73 -15.11 1.40
CA THR A 42 3.25 -15.12 2.78
C THR A 42 2.07 -14.15 2.91
N LEU A 43 1.00 -14.55 3.58
CA LEU A 43 -0.18 -13.71 3.82
C LEU A 43 -0.88 -14.10 5.12
N GLY A 44 -1.67 -13.19 5.67
CA GLY A 44 -2.58 -13.45 6.77
C GLY A 44 -4.02 -13.41 6.30
N LEU A 45 -4.81 -14.40 6.71
CA LEU A 45 -6.23 -14.48 6.41
C LEU A 45 -7.06 -14.43 7.70
N SER A 46 -8.22 -13.75 7.65
CA SER A 46 -9.16 -13.76 8.77
C SER A 46 -9.97 -15.07 8.89
N GLN A 47 -9.91 -15.92 7.87
CA GLN A 47 -10.45 -17.27 7.81
C GLN A 47 -9.84 -17.97 6.59
N GLU A 48 -9.73 -19.30 6.61
CA GLU A 48 -9.28 -20.06 5.44
C GLU A 48 -10.15 -19.78 4.21
N TRP A 49 -9.58 -19.96 3.02
CA TRP A 49 -10.25 -19.73 1.72
C TRP A 49 -10.13 -20.91 0.75
N VAL A 50 -9.93 -22.12 1.29
CA VAL A 50 -9.82 -23.38 0.53
C VAL A 50 -11.15 -24.09 0.37
N HIS A 51 -12.15 -23.75 1.19
CA HIS A 51 -13.52 -24.24 1.08
C HIS A 51 -14.52 -23.13 0.69
N PRO A 52 -15.70 -23.47 0.11
CA PRO A 52 -16.72 -22.49 -0.25
C PRO A 52 -17.16 -21.58 0.91
N LYS A 53 -17.27 -20.28 0.63
CA LYS A 53 -17.59 -19.18 1.54
C LYS A 53 -18.85 -18.42 1.11
N PRO A 54 -20.04 -19.03 1.15
CA PRO A 54 -21.28 -18.38 0.70
C PRO A 54 -21.72 -17.19 1.56
N LYS A 55 -21.17 -17.02 2.77
CA LYS A 55 -21.46 -15.85 3.62
C LYS A 55 -20.63 -14.62 3.28
N ILE A 56 -19.58 -14.77 2.47
CA ILE A 56 -18.65 -13.68 2.17
C ILE A 56 -19.18 -12.89 0.99
N GLU A 57 -19.47 -11.62 1.25
CA GLU A 57 -19.93 -10.65 0.25
C GLU A 57 -18.86 -9.61 -0.09
N ARG A 58 -17.86 -9.45 0.77
CA ARG A 58 -16.73 -8.54 0.56
C ARG A 58 -15.40 -9.21 0.87
N ALA A 59 -14.36 -8.88 0.11
CA ALA A 59 -12.98 -9.11 0.51
C ALA A 59 -12.24 -7.77 0.67
N VAL A 60 -11.45 -7.63 1.73
CA VAL A 60 -10.56 -6.49 1.93
C VAL A 60 -9.11 -6.99 1.97
N ILE A 61 -8.31 -6.55 1.02
CA ILE A 61 -6.87 -6.79 0.95
C ILE A 61 -6.16 -5.57 1.54
N VAL A 62 -5.48 -5.71 2.67
CA VAL A 62 -4.74 -4.61 3.33
C VAL A 62 -3.24 -4.78 3.21
N LEU A 63 -2.59 -3.73 2.70
CA LEU A 63 -1.16 -3.66 2.47
C LEU A 63 -0.50 -2.89 3.62
N HIS A 64 0.43 -3.56 4.29
CA HIS A 64 1.22 -2.98 5.38
C HIS A 64 2.16 -1.86 4.89
N GLY A 65 2.64 -1.03 5.82
CA GLY A 65 3.71 -0.06 5.55
C GLY A 65 5.09 -0.73 5.43
N ARG A 66 6.14 0.11 5.36
CA ARG A 66 7.55 -0.34 5.19
C ARG A 66 8.06 -1.35 6.24
N LEU A 67 7.43 -1.42 7.42
CA LEU A 67 7.80 -2.32 8.52
C LEU A 67 7.40 -3.80 8.30
N ARG A 68 6.78 -4.14 7.16
CA ARG A 68 6.42 -5.53 6.80
C ARG A 68 5.55 -6.24 7.84
N ASN A 69 4.81 -5.50 8.66
CA ASN A 69 4.04 -5.99 9.79
C ASN A 69 2.57 -6.33 9.42
N ALA A 70 2.38 -7.19 8.41
CA ALA A 70 1.07 -7.57 7.85
C ALA A 70 0.00 -7.90 8.90
N GLN A 71 0.34 -8.72 9.90
CA GLN A 71 -0.58 -9.11 10.97
C GLN A 71 -1.10 -7.92 11.81
N THR A 72 -0.30 -6.85 11.94
CA THR A 72 -0.77 -5.62 12.61
C THR A 72 -1.87 -4.96 11.81
N TYR A 73 -1.68 -4.86 10.48
CA TYR A 73 -2.68 -4.29 9.59
C TYR A 73 -3.93 -5.16 9.48
N LEU A 74 -3.78 -6.49 9.47
CA LEU A 74 -4.91 -7.43 9.51
C LEU A 74 -5.79 -7.18 10.75
N ARG A 75 -5.17 -7.05 11.93
CA ARG A 75 -5.89 -6.72 13.18
C ARG A 75 -6.55 -5.35 13.14
N SER A 76 -5.91 -4.35 12.52
CA SER A 76 -6.51 -3.01 12.36
C SER A 76 -7.77 -3.05 11.49
N ILE A 77 -7.73 -3.71 10.34
CA ILE A 77 -8.93 -3.83 9.48
C ILE A 77 -9.99 -4.74 10.10
N GLU A 78 -9.60 -5.73 10.91
CA GLU A 78 -10.55 -6.55 11.67
C GLU A 78 -11.28 -5.72 12.73
N ARG A 79 -10.59 -4.84 13.45
CA ARG A 79 -11.23 -3.86 14.34
C ARG A 79 -12.20 -2.96 13.58
N ALA A 80 -11.76 -2.40 12.45
CA ALA A 80 -12.62 -1.53 11.63
C ALA A 80 -13.86 -2.27 11.10
N ALA A 81 -13.71 -3.54 10.68
CA ALA A 81 -14.82 -4.38 10.24
C ALA A 81 -15.80 -4.69 11.37
N ASN A 82 -15.31 -4.93 12.59
CA ASN A 82 -16.13 -5.12 13.77
C ASN A 82 -16.89 -3.84 14.16
N GLN A 83 -16.21 -2.70 14.19
CA GLN A 83 -16.82 -1.38 14.44
C GLN A 83 -17.90 -1.03 13.41
N SER A 84 -17.67 -1.42 12.15
CA SER A 84 -18.63 -1.24 11.05
C SER A 84 -19.77 -2.28 11.04
N LYS A 85 -19.71 -3.32 11.89
CA LYS A 85 -20.63 -4.47 11.89
C LYS A 85 -20.62 -5.28 10.59
N GLU A 86 -19.50 -5.30 9.89
CA GLU A 86 -19.33 -5.91 8.56
C GLU A 86 -18.43 -7.16 8.57
N ARG A 87 -17.82 -7.47 9.72
CA ARG A 87 -16.86 -8.58 9.88
C ARG A 87 -17.40 -9.95 9.50
N SER A 88 -18.67 -10.23 9.77
CA SER A 88 -19.29 -11.56 9.54
C SER A 88 -19.44 -11.93 8.07
N LYS A 89 -19.45 -10.93 7.17
CA LYS A 89 -19.58 -11.10 5.70
C LYS A 89 -18.34 -10.64 4.93
N THR A 90 -17.25 -10.37 5.64
CA THR A 90 -16.02 -9.86 5.04
C THR A 90 -14.84 -10.81 5.26
N LEU A 91 -14.16 -11.18 4.18
CA LEU A 91 -12.86 -11.83 4.21
C LEU A 91 -11.76 -10.76 4.27
N LEU A 92 -10.87 -10.85 5.24
CA LEU A 92 -9.75 -9.92 5.39
C LEU A 92 -8.45 -10.65 5.03
N ILE A 93 -7.64 -10.01 4.20
CA ILE A 93 -6.41 -10.56 3.62
C ILE A 93 -5.29 -9.55 3.83
N ALA A 94 -4.15 -9.97 4.35
CA ALA A 94 -2.97 -9.13 4.53
C ALA A 94 -1.73 -9.84 3.98
N PRO A 95 -1.37 -9.66 2.70
CA PRO A 95 -0.11 -10.19 2.18
C PRO A 95 1.08 -9.55 2.93
N GLN A 96 2.12 -10.34 3.16
CA GLN A 96 3.34 -9.93 3.82
C GLN A 96 4.50 -10.06 2.83
N PHE A 97 5.03 -8.91 2.39
CA PHE A 97 6.18 -8.86 1.50
C PHE A 97 7.45 -8.87 2.34
N LEU A 98 8.12 -10.02 2.42
CA LEU A 98 9.29 -10.25 3.26
C LEU A 98 10.58 -9.78 2.59
N ASP A 99 11.58 -9.47 3.41
CA ASP A 99 12.96 -9.20 3.03
C ASP A 99 13.86 -10.41 3.37
N GLU A 100 15.07 -10.47 2.82
CA GLU A 100 16.03 -11.56 3.03
C GLU A 100 16.30 -11.80 4.53
N LYS A 101 16.44 -10.72 5.30
CA LYS A 101 16.66 -10.79 6.75
C LYS A 101 15.49 -11.41 7.50
N ASP A 102 14.27 -11.29 6.99
CA ASP A 102 13.11 -11.92 7.60
C ASP A 102 13.16 -13.44 7.41
N ILE A 103 13.63 -13.90 6.24
CA ILE A 103 13.81 -15.32 5.95
C ILE A 103 14.87 -15.93 6.88
N VAL A 104 16.02 -15.27 7.00
CA VAL A 104 17.12 -15.71 7.89
C VAL A 104 16.68 -15.73 9.35
N ALA A 105 16.10 -14.63 9.85
CA ALA A 105 15.74 -14.53 11.27
C ALA A 105 14.67 -15.53 11.70
N HIS A 106 13.73 -15.88 10.82
CA HIS A 106 12.63 -16.79 11.11
C HIS A 106 12.86 -18.22 10.59
N HIS A 107 14.05 -18.51 10.06
CA HIS A 107 14.41 -19.83 9.49
C HIS A 107 13.37 -20.34 8.48
N LEU A 108 12.90 -19.44 7.61
CA LEU A 108 11.85 -19.76 6.65
C LEU A 108 12.39 -20.58 5.48
N PRO A 109 11.57 -21.45 4.86
CA PRO A 109 11.99 -22.21 3.69
C PRO A 109 12.41 -21.33 2.51
N GLU A 110 13.34 -21.83 1.69
CA GLU A 110 13.79 -21.13 0.48
C GLU A 110 12.66 -20.88 -0.54
N SER A 111 11.56 -21.64 -0.48
CA SER A 111 10.38 -21.47 -1.35
C SER A 111 9.65 -20.13 -1.16
N ILE A 112 9.85 -19.46 -0.02
CA ILE A 112 9.14 -18.23 0.32
C ILE A 112 9.65 -17.07 -0.53
N LEU A 113 8.74 -16.28 -1.10
CA LEU A 113 9.09 -15.08 -1.84
C LEU A 113 9.64 -13.99 -0.91
N ARG A 114 10.75 -13.39 -1.33
CA ARG A 114 11.46 -12.31 -0.61
C ARG A 114 11.94 -11.25 -1.59
N TRP A 115 11.91 -9.99 -1.17
CA TRP A 115 12.30 -8.82 -1.96
C TRP A 115 13.48 -8.10 -1.32
N ARG A 116 14.22 -7.34 -2.12
CA ARG A 116 15.30 -6.50 -1.59
C ARG A 116 14.70 -5.31 -0.85
N GLN A 117 14.82 -5.29 0.48
CA GLN A 117 14.40 -4.18 1.33
C GLN A 117 12.95 -3.74 1.05
N ASN A 118 12.81 -2.64 0.32
CA ASN A 118 11.60 -1.87 0.09
C ASN A 118 11.14 -1.93 -1.37
N SER A 119 11.80 -2.72 -2.22
CA SER A 119 11.51 -2.82 -3.66
C SER A 119 10.14 -3.46 -3.97
N TRP A 120 9.56 -4.21 -3.03
CA TRP A 120 8.18 -4.67 -3.16
C TRP A 120 7.17 -3.51 -3.28
N MET A 121 7.48 -2.32 -2.75
CA MET A 121 6.59 -1.15 -2.80
C MET A 121 6.40 -0.57 -4.21
N GLU A 122 7.28 -0.92 -5.15
CA GLU A 122 7.29 -0.44 -6.52
C GLU A 122 6.98 -1.54 -7.54
N GLY A 123 6.52 -2.72 -7.09
CA GLY A 123 6.23 -3.81 -8.03
C GLY A 123 7.46 -4.59 -8.50
N ALA A 124 8.63 -4.40 -7.86
CA ALA A 124 9.85 -5.10 -8.26
C ALA A 124 9.72 -6.62 -8.11
N THR A 125 10.60 -7.35 -8.80
CA THR A 125 10.69 -8.81 -8.69
C THR A 125 11.35 -9.24 -7.39
N ALA A 126 10.85 -10.32 -6.80
CA ALA A 126 11.47 -11.01 -5.69
C ALA A 126 12.89 -11.45 -6.07
N THR A 127 13.80 -11.42 -5.10
CA THR A 127 15.20 -11.84 -5.26
C THR A 127 15.33 -13.36 -5.26
N ASN A 128 14.43 -14.07 -4.58
CA ASN A 128 14.45 -15.52 -4.40
C ASN A 128 13.02 -16.01 -4.04
N PRO A 129 12.62 -17.23 -4.40
CA PRO A 129 13.28 -18.18 -5.32
C PRO A 129 13.09 -17.91 -6.79
N LYS A 130 12.19 -17.01 -7.15
CA LYS A 130 11.89 -16.70 -8.55
C LYS A 130 11.63 -15.21 -8.70
N PRO A 131 11.87 -14.64 -9.90
CA PRO A 131 11.63 -13.23 -10.18
C PRO A 131 10.11 -12.94 -10.29
N VAL A 132 9.40 -12.99 -9.17
CA VAL A 132 7.96 -12.73 -9.06
C VAL A 132 7.75 -11.27 -8.64
N SER A 133 7.03 -10.49 -9.44
CA SER A 133 6.65 -9.13 -9.04
C SER A 133 5.75 -9.16 -7.80
N SER A 134 5.90 -8.21 -6.88
CA SER A 134 4.95 -8.05 -5.76
C SER A 134 3.52 -7.80 -6.24
N PHE A 135 3.33 -7.22 -7.42
CA PHE A 135 2.02 -7.03 -8.04
C PHE A 135 1.39 -8.35 -8.51
N LEU A 136 2.21 -9.34 -8.89
CA LEU A 136 1.70 -10.67 -9.25
C LEU A 136 1.11 -11.41 -8.05
N VAL A 137 1.54 -11.09 -6.82
CA VAL A 137 0.91 -11.60 -5.60
C VAL A 137 -0.55 -11.12 -5.51
N LEU A 138 -0.80 -9.84 -5.82
CA LEU A 138 -2.16 -9.30 -5.85
C LEU A 138 -3.00 -9.95 -6.96
N ASP A 139 -2.43 -10.14 -8.15
CA ASP A 139 -3.11 -10.85 -9.25
C ASP A 139 -3.56 -12.25 -8.82
N HIS A 140 -2.70 -13.03 -8.16
CA HIS A 140 -3.06 -14.36 -7.67
C HIS A 140 -4.16 -14.32 -6.58
N ILE A 141 -4.15 -13.30 -5.71
CA ILE A 141 -5.24 -13.09 -4.73
C ILE A 141 -6.55 -12.78 -5.46
N LEU A 142 -6.55 -11.87 -6.45
CA LEU A 142 -7.76 -11.50 -7.18
C LEU A 142 -8.31 -12.67 -8.00
N LYS A 143 -7.44 -13.44 -8.65
CA LYS A 143 -7.80 -14.68 -9.35
C LYS A 143 -8.41 -15.73 -8.42
N ARG A 144 -7.96 -15.80 -7.16
CA ARG A 144 -8.57 -16.68 -6.16
C ARG A 144 -9.96 -16.20 -5.77
N LEU A 145 -10.12 -14.88 -5.60
CA LEU A 145 -11.40 -14.26 -5.23
C LEU A 145 -12.44 -14.30 -6.36
N SER A 146 -12.01 -14.40 -7.63
CA SER A 146 -12.90 -14.55 -8.78
C SER A 146 -13.43 -15.97 -9.00
N ASP A 147 -13.10 -16.93 -8.13
CA ASP A 147 -13.65 -18.29 -8.24
C ASP A 147 -15.03 -18.34 -7.57
N SER A 148 -16.10 -18.29 -8.37
CA SER A 148 -17.48 -18.33 -7.87
C SER A 148 -17.89 -19.65 -7.22
N LYS A 149 -17.12 -20.74 -7.39
CA LYS A 149 -17.34 -21.97 -6.60
C LYS A 149 -16.92 -21.77 -5.14
N LEU A 150 -15.92 -20.92 -4.90
CA LEU A 150 -15.44 -20.60 -3.58
C LEU A 150 -16.14 -19.39 -2.99
N PHE A 151 -16.46 -18.39 -3.80
CA PHE A 151 -17.04 -17.13 -3.34
C PHE A 151 -18.32 -16.79 -4.12
N PRO A 152 -19.37 -17.63 -4.00
CA PRO A 152 -20.57 -17.51 -4.85
C PRO A 152 -21.37 -16.21 -4.63
N ASN A 153 -21.17 -15.54 -3.50
CA ASN A 153 -21.89 -14.32 -3.12
C ASN A 153 -20.99 -13.08 -3.00
N LEU A 154 -19.72 -13.17 -3.45
CA LEU A 154 -18.81 -12.02 -3.43
C LEU A 154 -19.33 -10.92 -4.35
N LYS A 155 -19.41 -9.70 -3.84
CA LYS A 155 -19.89 -8.52 -4.56
C LYS A 155 -18.80 -7.49 -4.76
N GLU A 156 -17.82 -7.45 -3.86
CA GLU A 156 -16.83 -6.38 -3.81
C GLU A 156 -15.48 -6.85 -3.28
N VAL A 157 -14.41 -6.37 -3.91
CA VAL A 157 -13.03 -6.43 -3.40
C VAL A 157 -12.55 -5.01 -3.18
N VAL A 158 -11.95 -4.76 -2.02
CA VAL A 158 -11.29 -3.49 -1.69
C VAL A 158 -9.80 -3.75 -1.48
N ILE A 159 -8.95 -3.08 -2.25
CA ILE A 159 -7.50 -3.10 -2.05
C ILE A 159 -7.10 -1.81 -1.34
N ALA A 160 -6.69 -1.93 -0.09
CA ALA A 160 -6.34 -0.80 0.77
C ALA A 160 -4.87 -0.88 1.19
N GLY A 161 -4.19 0.25 1.29
CA GLY A 161 -2.81 0.28 1.78
C GLY A 161 -2.53 1.56 2.52
N HIS A 162 -1.61 1.51 3.49
CA HIS A 162 -1.13 2.69 4.21
C HIS A 162 0.39 2.85 4.04
N SER A 163 0.88 4.08 3.92
CA SER A 163 2.32 4.37 3.85
C SER A 163 2.99 3.63 2.68
N GLY A 164 3.92 2.73 2.94
CA GLY A 164 4.50 1.83 1.93
C GLY A 164 3.49 0.96 1.19
N GLY A 165 2.43 0.51 1.87
CA GLY A 165 1.36 -0.26 1.26
C GLY A 165 0.50 0.59 0.33
N ALA A 166 0.24 1.85 0.67
CA ALA A 166 -0.50 2.78 -0.19
C ALA A 166 0.24 3.05 -1.50
N GLN A 167 1.57 3.09 -1.43
CA GLN A 167 2.46 3.15 -2.57
C GLN A 167 2.31 1.94 -3.51
N VAL A 168 2.20 0.71 -2.96
CA VAL A 168 1.85 -0.49 -3.74
C VAL A 168 0.49 -0.32 -4.41
N VAL A 169 -0.54 0.06 -3.64
CA VAL A 169 -1.91 0.17 -4.15
C VAL A 169 -2.02 1.19 -5.28
N GLN A 170 -1.40 2.36 -5.14
CA GLN A 170 -1.40 3.41 -6.16
C GLN A 170 -0.76 2.93 -7.46
N ARG A 171 0.41 2.30 -7.36
CA ARG A 171 1.17 1.81 -8.51
C ARG A 171 0.53 0.58 -9.16
N TYR A 172 -0.03 -0.32 -8.37
CA TYR A 172 -0.80 -1.46 -8.86
C TYR A 172 -2.06 -1.00 -9.60
N ALA A 173 -2.75 0.02 -9.12
CA ALA A 173 -3.88 0.61 -9.84
C ALA A 173 -3.45 1.25 -11.17
N MET A 174 -2.20 1.70 -11.33
CA MET A 174 -1.72 2.23 -12.62
C MET A 174 -1.41 1.12 -13.63
N ILE A 175 -0.60 0.12 -13.23
CA ILE A 175 0.00 -0.81 -14.19
C ILE A 175 -0.42 -2.28 -14.02
N GLY A 176 -1.25 -2.57 -13.02
CA GLY A 176 -1.82 -3.89 -12.75
C GLY A 176 -3.27 -4.01 -13.21
N GLY A 177 -3.97 -4.99 -12.64
CA GLY A 177 -5.37 -5.24 -12.93
C GLY A 177 -5.65 -6.08 -14.18
N LYS A 178 -4.66 -6.86 -14.65
CA LYS A 178 -4.90 -7.88 -15.70
C LYS A 178 -5.99 -8.87 -15.30
N GLU A 179 -6.14 -9.11 -13.99
CA GLU A 179 -7.17 -9.98 -13.42
C GLU A 179 -8.48 -9.23 -13.09
N ASP A 180 -8.59 -7.93 -13.33
CA ASP A 180 -9.85 -7.18 -13.14
C ASP A 180 -10.97 -7.76 -14.01
N ALA A 181 -10.61 -8.22 -15.21
CA ALA A 181 -11.55 -8.87 -16.12
C ALA A 181 -12.09 -10.21 -15.59
N LEU A 182 -11.40 -10.88 -14.65
CA LEU A 182 -11.97 -12.04 -13.95
C LEU A 182 -13.07 -11.60 -12.99
N LEU A 183 -12.80 -10.58 -12.16
CA LEU A 183 -13.78 -10.06 -11.20
C LEU A 183 -15.01 -9.48 -11.91
N GLN A 184 -14.81 -8.73 -13.00
CA GLN A 184 -15.90 -8.16 -13.78
C GLN A 184 -16.82 -9.22 -14.38
N ARG A 185 -16.28 -10.36 -14.83
CA ARG A 185 -17.08 -11.48 -15.36
C ARG A 185 -18.00 -12.08 -14.30
N GLU A 186 -17.57 -12.11 -13.05
CA GLU A 186 -18.36 -12.56 -11.91
C GLU A 186 -19.23 -11.43 -11.31
N GLY A 187 -19.24 -10.23 -11.90
CA GLY A 187 -20.00 -9.08 -11.40
C GLY A 187 -19.44 -8.47 -10.10
N VAL A 188 -18.18 -8.77 -9.76
CA VAL A 188 -17.52 -8.30 -8.54
C VAL A 188 -16.90 -6.93 -8.78
N LYS A 189 -17.28 -5.94 -7.96
CA LYS A 189 -16.72 -4.59 -7.98
C LYS A 189 -15.31 -4.58 -7.37
N LEU A 190 -14.43 -3.73 -7.89
CA LEU A 190 -13.08 -3.54 -7.37
C LEU A 190 -12.83 -2.07 -7.05
N ARG A 191 -12.43 -1.77 -5.81
CA ARG A 191 -12.14 -0.42 -5.32
C ARG A 191 -10.75 -0.34 -4.67
N TYR A 192 -10.18 0.86 -4.66
CA TYR A 192 -8.84 1.12 -4.14
C TYR A 192 -8.86 2.18 -3.05
N VAL A 193 -8.14 1.95 -1.96
CA VAL A 193 -7.95 2.93 -0.87
C VAL A 193 -6.46 3.17 -0.67
N ILE A 194 -6.00 4.37 -1.04
CA ILE A 194 -4.59 4.77 -1.01
C ILE A 194 -4.42 5.73 0.17
N ALA A 195 -3.88 5.24 1.30
CA ALA A 195 -3.79 6.02 2.51
C ALA A 195 -2.36 6.50 2.85
N ASN A 196 -2.17 7.81 2.96
CA ASN A 196 -0.89 8.41 3.36
C ASN A 196 0.36 7.82 2.66
N PRO A 197 0.39 7.61 1.33
CA PRO A 197 1.61 7.17 0.67
C PRO A 197 2.69 8.24 0.80
N SER A 198 3.95 7.80 0.80
CA SER A 198 5.06 8.75 0.85
C SER A 198 5.35 9.41 -0.49
N SER A 199 4.95 8.81 -1.61
CA SER A 199 5.13 9.36 -2.95
C SER A 199 4.12 8.71 -3.89
N TYR A 200 3.90 9.37 -5.02
CA TYR A 200 2.99 8.96 -6.10
C TYR A 200 3.78 8.82 -7.41
N ALA A 201 3.31 7.95 -8.29
CA ALA A 201 3.73 7.96 -9.68
C ALA A 201 2.81 8.88 -10.50
N TYR A 202 3.42 9.83 -11.22
CA TYR A 202 2.76 10.79 -12.11
C TYR A 202 2.73 10.26 -13.56
N PHE A 203 1.79 10.76 -14.38
CA PHE A 203 1.62 10.29 -15.78
C PHE A 203 2.52 11.02 -16.78
N ASP A 204 3.07 12.16 -16.38
CA ASP A 204 4.05 12.94 -17.13
C ASP A 204 5.05 13.63 -16.19
N ALA A 205 5.87 14.51 -16.74
CA ALA A 205 6.90 15.26 -16.02
C ALA A 205 6.37 16.43 -15.17
N GLU A 206 5.06 16.73 -15.14
CA GLU A 206 4.55 17.82 -14.28
C GLU A 206 4.77 17.48 -12.80
N ARG A 207 5.38 18.40 -12.05
CA ARG A 207 5.57 18.26 -10.61
C ARG A 207 5.09 19.53 -9.89
N PRO A 208 4.44 19.39 -8.71
CA PRO A 208 4.02 20.52 -7.89
C PRO A 208 5.16 21.47 -7.53
N GLU A 209 6.31 20.92 -7.17
CA GLU A 209 7.57 21.65 -6.99
C GLU A 209 8.45 21.37 -8.23
N PRO A 210 8.57 22.31 -9.17
CA PRO A 210 9.25 22.05 -10.44
C PRO A 210 10.72 21.65 -10.25
N VAL A 211 11.13 20.59 -10.96
CA VAL A 211 12.51 20.10 -11.02
C VAL A 211 12.92 19.87 -12.47
N THR A 212 14.22 19.77 -12.74
CA THR A 212 14.75 19.43 -14.06
C THR A 212 15.48 18.10 -14.01
N ALA A 213 15.69 17.46 -15.17
CA ALA A 213 16.50 16.23 -15.25
C ALA A 213 17.96 16.45 -14.80
N GLN A 214 18.45 17.70 -14.77
CA GLN A 214 19.78 18.03 -14.23
C GLN A 214 19.77 18.10 -12.69
N SER A 215 18.74 18.67 -12.08
CA SER A 215 18.67 18.82 -10.62
C SER A 215 18.10 17.59 -9.91
N CYS A 216 17.28 16.80 -10.59
CA CYS A 216 16.72 15.56 -10.08
C CYS A 216 16.53 14.57 -11.25
N PRO A 217 17.57 13.82 -11.65
CA PRO A 217 17.53 12.99 -12.86
C PRO A 217 16.42 11.93 -12.86
N ASP A 218 16.14 11.32 -11.70
CA ASP A 218 15.24 10.17 -11.60
C ASP A 218 13.78 10.57 -11.30
N PHE A 219 13.44 11.86 -11.34
CA PHE A 219 12.13 12.35 -10.90
C PHE A 219 10.94 11.80 -11.69
N ASP A 220 11.19 11.40 -12.94
CA ASP A 220 10.19 10.84 -13.85
C ASP A 220 10.45 9.37 -14.19
N GLU A 221 11.45 8.76 -13.55
CA GLU A 221 11.63 7.30 -13.57
C GLU A 221 10.64 6.64 -12.63
N TRP A 222 10.28 5.40 -12.95
CA TRP A 222 9.58 4.54 -12.02
C TRP A 222 10.43 4.44 -10.75
N LYS A 223 9.90 4.79 -9.58
CA LYS A 223 8.50 4.72 -9.13
C LYS A 223 7.76 6.05 -8.95
N TYR A 224 8.27 7.14 -9.54
CA TYR A 224 7.76 8.52 -9.44
C TYR A 224 7.13 9.05 -10.74
N GLY A 225 7.54 8.50 -11.88
CA GLY A 225 6.90 8.67 -13.18
C GLY A 225 6.73 7.34 -13.91
N LEU A 226 6.53 7.38 -15.23
CA LEU A 226 6.30 6.20 -16.07
C LEU A 226 7.49 5.80 -16.95
N ASN A 227 8.65 6.45 -16.81
CA ASN A 227 9.85 6.00 -17.49
C ASN A 227 10.42 4.76 -16.80
N LYS A 228 10.97 3.81 -17.57
CA LYS A 228 11.58 2.57 -17.05
C LYS A 228 10.66 1.75 -16.12
N MET A 229 9.36 1.68 -16.43
CA MET A 229 8.41 0.82 -15.70
C MET A 229 8.92 -0.62 -15.57
N PRO A 230 8.56 -1.33 -14.48
CA PRO A 230 9.04 -2.68 -14.22
C PRO A 230 8.50 -3.64 -15.28
N PHE A 231 9.21 -4.74 -15.52
CA PHE A 231 8.80 -5.80 -16.48
C PHE A 231 7.33 -6.24 -16.36
N TYR A 232 6.78 -6.18 -15.15
CA TYR A 232 5.37 -6.44 -14.87
C TYR A 232 4.39 -5.63 -15.76
N SER A 233 4.70 -4.37 -16.08
CA SER A 233 3.86 -3.51 -16.92
C SER A 233 3.72 -4.03 -18.35
N GLY A 234 4.61 -4.93 -18.80
CA GLY A 234 4.58 -5.48 -20.15
C GLY A 234 4.73 -4.39 -21.21
N LYS A 235 3.72 -4.25 -22.07
CA LYS A 235 3.71 -3.30 -23.21
C LYS A 235 2.71 -2.15 -23.03
N GLU A 236 2.23 -1.93 -21.81
CA GLU A 236 1.31 -0.84 -21.49
C GLU A 236 1.92 0.51 -21.87
N LYS A 237 1.12 1.37 -22.51
CA LYS A 237 1.54 2.71 -22.91
C LYS A 237 1.11 3.72 -21.86
N PRO A 238 1.89 4.77 -21.56
CA PRO A 238 1.52 5.79 -20.58
C PRO A 238 0.12 6.37 -20.75
N ALA A 239 -0.31 6.66 -21.99
CA ALA A 239 -1.65 7.18 -22.27
C ALA A 239 -2.78 6.18 -21.93
N ASP A 240 -2.55 4.88 -22.16
CA ASP A 240 -3.53 3.83 -21.84
C ASP A 240 -3.60 3.61 -20.32
N ILE A 241 -2.44 3.66 -19.65
CA ILE A 241 -2.31 3.60 -18.18
C ILE A 241 -3.13 4.72 -17.53
N GLU A 242 -2.95 5.96 -17.97
CA GLU A 242 -3.72 7.11 -17.46
C GLU A 242 -5.22 6.96 -17.72
N LYS A 243 -5.59 6.69 -18.98
CA LYS A 243 -6.99 6.51 -19.40
C LYS A 243 -7.73 5.45 -18.58
N ASN A 244 -7.03 4.38 -18.19
CA ASN A 244 -7.61 3.32 -17.36
C ASN A 244 -7.63 3.72 -15.88
N TYR A 245 -6.54 4.33 -15.38
CA TYR A 245 -6.43 4.75 -13.98
C TYR A 245 -7.56 5.68 -13.56
N VAL A 246 -7.89 6.69 -14.36
CA VAL A 246 -8.90 7.70 -14.01
C VAL A 246 -10.33 7.18 -13.90
N LYS A 247 -10.59 6.00 -14.49
CA LYS A 247 -11.88 5.30 -14.40
C LYS A 247 -12.00 4.41 -13.17
N ARG A 248 -10.88 4.05 -12.54
CA ARG A 248 -10.87 3.20 -11.33
C ARG A 248 -11.55 3.94 -10.18
N ASP A 249 -12.28 3.18 -9.36
CA ASP A 249 -12.85 3.68 -8.11
C ASP A 249 -11.73 3.77 -7.05
N ILE A 250 -11.18 4.98 -6.87
CA ILE A 250 -10.04 5.24 -5.98
C ILE A 250 -10.41 6.29 -4.93
N THR A 251 -10.18 5.95 -3.66
CA THR A 251 -10.16 6.92 -2.57
C THR A 251 -8.74 7.18 -2.08
N TYR A 252 -8.30 8.44 -2.14
CA TYR A 252 -7.10 8.92 -1.45
C TYR A 252 -7.49 9.32 -0.04
N LEU A 253 -7.05 8.56 0.96
CA LEU A 253 -7.43 8.74 2.35
C LEU A 253 -6.27 9.35 3.14
N MET A 254 -6.37 10.64 3.45
CA MET A 254 -5.23 11.41 3.97
C MET A 254 -5.46 11.84 5.41
N GLY A 255 -4.51 11.55 6.31
CA GLY A 255 -4.54 12.04 7.68
C GLY A 255 -4.30 13.54 7.74
N GLU A 256 -5.18 14.28 8.40
CA GLU A 256 -5.09 15.73 8.59
C GLU A 256 -3.77 16.17 9.24
N LEU A 257 -3.19 15.33 10.11
CA LEU A 257 -1.96 15.63 10.85
C LEU A 257 -0.72 14.95 10.26
N ASP A 258 -0.79 14.34 9.07
CA ASP A 258 0.38 13.73 8.39
C ASP A 258 1.22 14.81 7.67
N THR A 259 1.70 15.77 8.47
CA THR A 259 2.34 17.02 8.02
C THR A 259 3.80 17.15 8.46
N ASP A 260 4.38 16.11 9.06
CA ASP A 260 5.77 16.13 9.52
C ASP A 260 6.75 15.87 8.36
N ARG A 261 7.41 16.94 7.89
CA ARG A 261 8.47 16.88 6.87
C ARG A 261 9.70 16.09 7.31
N ASN A 262 9.93 15.99 8.62
CA ASN A 262 11.11 15.34 9.18
C ASN A 262 10.87 13.88 9.52
N HIS A 263 9.63 13.39 9.37
CA HIS A 263 9.23 12.03 9.72
C HIS A 263 10.23 11.00 9.18
N PRO A 264 10.74 10.06 10.00
CA PRO A 264 11.81 9.13 9.60
C PRO A 264 11.39 8.18 8.47
N ALA A 265 10.09 7.93 8.34
CA ALA A 265 9.48 7.17 7.25
C ALA A 265 9.09 7.95 6.00
N LEU A 266 9.43 9.23 5.91
CA LEU A 266 9.16 10.02 4.72
C LEU A 266 10.26 9.79 3.68
N ASP A 267 9.86 9.55 2.45
CA ASP A 267 10.72 9.57 1.28
C ASP A 267 11.20 11.00 1.05
N LYS A 268 12.50 11.21 1.26
CA LYS A 268 13.20 12.50 1.15
C LYS A 268 14.10 12.55 -0.07
N THR A 269 13.91 11.66 -1.04
CA THR A 269 14.59 11.76 -2.34
C THR A 269 14.12 13.01 -3.08
N CYS A 270 14.95 13.58 -3.96
CA CYS A 270 14.58 14.76 -4.73
C CYS A 270 13.26 14.57 -5.51
N ALA A 271 13.04 13.35 -6.02
CA ALA A 271 11.85 12.99 -6.80
C ALA A 271 10.56 13.01 -5.96
N ALA A 272 10.66 12.64 -4.68
CA ALA A 272 9.55 12.69 -3.75
C ALA A 272 9.32 14.11 -3.19
N GLU A 273 10.40 14.86 -2.92
CA GLU A 273 10.35 16.28 -2.52
C GLU A 273 9.69 17.14 -3.61
N ALA A 274 9.90 16.81 -4.89
CA ALA A 274 9.23 17.46 -6.03
C ALA A 274 7.69 17.40 -5.96
N GLN A 275 7.13 16.52 -5.13
CA GLN A 275 5.69 16.31 -4.95
C GLN A 275 5.12 17.12 -3.77
N GLY A 276 5.98 17.69 -2.92
CA GLY A 276 5.62 18.46 -1.73
C GLY A 276 6.35 18.00 -0.46
N ALA A 277 6.28 18.81 0.60
CA ALA A 277 7.12 18.64 1.80
C ALA A 277 6.71 17.48 2.75
N TYR A 278 5.47 17.01 2.70
CA TYR A 278 4.93 15.97 3.60
C TYR A 278 3.76 15.22 2.94
N ARG A 279 3.27 14.13 3.55
CA ARG A 279 2.34 13.20 2.87
C ARG A 279 0.99 13.82 2.58
N LEU A 280 0.42 14.60 3.50
CA LEU A 280 -0.86 15.28 3.27
C LEU A 280 -0.80 16.19 2.03
N ILE A 281 0.22 17.05 1.92
CA ILE A 281 0.34 17.96 0.77
C ILE A 281 0.64 17.18 -0.52
N ARG A 282 1.44 16.11 -0.47
CA ARG A 282 1.70 15.23 -1.63
C ARG A 282 0.39 14.63 -2.18
N GLY A 283 -0.50 14.16 -1.29
CA GLY A 283 -1.80 13.62 -1.70
C GLY A 283 -2.75 14.65 -2.28
N GLN A 284 -2.82 15.84 -1.66
CA GLN A 284 -3.62 16.96 -2.19
C GLN A 284 -3.11 17.43 -3.55
N ASN A 285 -1.79 17.56 -3.70
CA ASN A 285 -1.14 17.93 -4.95
C ASN A 285 -1.41 16.91 -6.05
N TYR A 286 -1.24 15.61 -5.76
CA TYR A 286 -1.52 14.55 -6.73
C TYR A 286 -2.99 14.56 -7.18
N PHE A 287 -3.94 14.70 -6.24
CA PHE A 287 -5.36 14.75 -6.60
C PHE A 287 -5.72 16.02 -7.40
N ASN A 288 -5.12 17.17 -7.09
CA ASN A 288 -5.29 18.39 -7.88
C ASN A 288 -4.71 18.25 -9.29
N TYR A 289 -3.56 17.60 -9.44
CA TYR A 289 -2.96 17.24 -10.72
C TYR A 289 -3.93 16.38 -11.56
N LEU A 290 -4.56 15.35 -10.97
CA LEU A 290 -5.55 14.53 -11.69
C LEU A 290 -6.75 15.34 -12.15
N LYS A 291 -7.33 16.18 -11.29
CA LYS A 291 -8.48 17.03 -11.65
C LYS A 291 -8.15 18.02 -12.77
N LYS A 292 -6.94 18.58 -12.77
CA LYS A 292 -6.49 19.51 -13.81
C LYS A 292 -6.40 18.81 -15.17
N ARG A 293 -5.96 17.55 -15.18
CA ARG A 293 -5.80 16.75 -16.40
C ARG A 293 -7.10 16.16 -16.93
N HIS A 294 -8.05 15.92 -16.03
CA HIS A 294 -9.34 15.32 -16.33
C HIS A 294 -10.49 16.21 -15.84
N PRO A 295 -10.66 17.42 -16.41
CA PRO A 295 -11.73 18.34 -16.04
C PRO A 295 -13.13 17.78 -16.33
N GLU A 296 -13.24 16.77 -17.21
CA GLU A 296 -14.47 16.03 -17.50
C GLU A 296 -14.98 15.19 -16.33
N GLY A 297 -14.13 14.93 -15.34
CA GLY A 297 -14.46 14.17 -14.14
C GLY A 297 -13.59 12.94 -13.94
N LEU A 298 -13.55 12.48 -12.68
CA LEU A 298 -12.81 11.30 -12.23
C LEU A 298 -13.75 10.42 -11.40
N ASN A 299 -13.59 9.10 -11.47
CA ASN A 299 -14.24 8.18 -10.52
C ASN A 299 -13.45 8.07 -9.20
N GLN A 300 -12.86 9.19 -8.77
CA GLN A 300 -11.89 9.23 -7.68
C GLN A 300 -12.20 10.36 -6.71
N ARG A 301 -11.80 10.20 -5.46
CA ARG A 301 -12.08 11.15 -4.38
C ARG A 301 -10.93 11.24 -3.40
N LEU A 302 -10.76 12.43 -2.81
CA LEU A 302 -9.83 12.67 -1.70
C LEU A 302 -10.65 12.92 -0.43
N VAL A 303 -10.33 12.16 0.62
CA VAL A 303 -10.99 12.23 1.92
C VAL A 303 -9.94 12.53 2.98
N ILE A 304 -10.19 13.56 3.77
CA ILE A 304 -9.35 13.91 4.93
C ILE A 304 -9.88 13.20 6.17
N VAL A 305 -9.00 12.55 6.92
CA VAL A 305 -9.27 11.93 8.22
C VAL A 305 -8.89 12.91 9.33
N PRO A 306 -9.86 13.51 10.03
CA PRO A 306 -9.58 14.53 11.04
C PRO A 306 -8.73 13.97 12.20
N LYS A 307 -7.82 14.78 12.73
CA LYS A 307 -7.02 14.50 13.93
C LYS A 307 -6.11 13.26 13.86
N VAL A 308 -5.90 12.69 12.67
CA VAL A 308 -5.03 11.51 12.48
C VAL A 308 -3.79 11.91 11.68
N GLY A 309 -2.61 11.48 12.15
CA GLY A 309 -1.32 11.65 11.46
C GLY A 309 -0.90 10.41 10.66
N HIS A 310 0.39 10.09 10.67
CA HIS A 310 0.94 8.90 10.01
C HIS A 310 0.67 7.59 10.77
N ASN A 311 -0.59 7.30 11.09
CA ASN A 311 -1.00 6.15 11.89
C ASN A 311 -1.99 5.27 11.12
N GLY A 312 -1.52 4.12 10.63
CA GLY A 312 -2.35 3.22 9.82
C GLY A 312 -3.57 2.68 10.56
N ASP A 313 -3.47 2.46 11.88
CA ASP A 313 -4.61 2.03 12.67
C ASP A 313 -5.66 3.12 12.80
N GLY A 314 -5.23 4.33 13.16
CA GLY A 314 -6.09 5.50 13.28
C GLY A 314 -6.79 5.83 11.96
N ILE A 315 -6.07 5.70 10.83
CA ILE A 315 -6.67 5.90 9.51
C ILE A 315 -7.78 4.88 9.25
N PHE A 316 -7.51 3.58 9.37
CA PHE A 316 -8.49 2.56 8.95
C PHE A 316 -9.63 2.37 9.94
N THR A 317 -9.42 2.65 11.23
CA THR A 317 -10.47 2.57 12.26
C THR A 317 -11.27 3.85 12.44
N SER A 318 -10.87 4.96 11.79
CA SER A 318 -11.64 6.21 11.76
C SER A 318 -13.01 6.02 11.08
N PRO A 319 -13.99 6.92 11.33
CA PRO A 319 -15.26 6.91 10.60
C PRO A 319 -15.10 6.94 9.08
N GLU A 320 -14.16 7.74 8.57
CA GLU A 320 -13.83 7.86 7.14
C GLU A 320 -13.21 6.55 6.61
N GLY A 321 -12.27 5.96 7.35
CA GLY A 321 -11.67 4.67 7.04
C GLY A 321 -12.70 3.54 6.96
N GLN A 322 -13.58 3.46 7.95
CA GLN A 322 -14.69 2.51 7.98
C GLN A 322 -15.64 2.71 6.78
N ALA A 323 -15.96 3.97 6.46
CA ALA A 323 -16.82 4.30 5.33
C ALA A 323 -16.23 3.80 4.01
N VAL A 324 -14.96 4.09 3.74
CA VAL A 324 -14.34 3.72 2.44
C VAL A 324 -14.06 2.22 2.31
N LEU A 325 -13.86 1.53 3.43
CA LEU A 325 -13.60 0.09 3.44
C LEU A 325 -14.88 -0.74 3.36
N PHE A 326 -15.95 -0.35 4.06
CA PHE A 326 -17.08 -1.26 4.31
C PHE A 326 -18.46 -0.72 3.91
N LYS A 327 -18.63 0.59 3.66
CA LYS A 327 -19.92 1.09 3.19
C LYS A 327 -20.04 0.90 1.67
N PRO A 328 -21.25 0.59 1.16
CA PRO A 328 -21.53 0.72 -0.26
C PRO A 328 -21.36 2.19 -0.68
N PHE A 329 -20.76 2.42 -1.86
CA PHE A 329 -20.89 3.67 -2.58
C PHE A 329 -22.05 3.56 -3.57
#